data_AF-A0A7Y5FXC5-F1
#
_entry.id   AF-A0A7Y5FXC5-F1
#
_cell.length_a   1.000
_cell.length_b   1.000
_cell.length_c   1.000
_cell.angle_alpha   90.00
_cell.angle_beta   90.00
_cell.angle_gamma   90.00
#
_symmetry.space_group_name_H-M   'P 1'
#
loop_
_entity.id
_entity.type
_entity.pdbx_description
1 polymer ?
#
loop_
_entity_poly.entity_id
_entity_poly.type
_entity_poly.pdbx_seq_one_letter_code
_entity_poly.pdbx_strand_id
1 'polypeptide(L)'
;PGATLAEAAKMFERALALNGEKPVHRLEYGRTLIALEQYDEARVQLQECMALPQAQWDDDMSKAEAARLLKTIAGKHDKKDET
;
A
#
# COMPACT_ATOMS: atom_id res chain seq x y z
N PRO A 1 -17.01 -11.27 -14.08
CA PRO A 1 -15.56 -10.98 -14.09
C PRO A 1 -15.22 -9.99 -12.96
N GLY A 2 -14.74 -10.50 -11.82
CA GLY A 2 -14.21 -9.68 -10.74
C GLY A 2 -12.75 -9.37 -11.02
N ALA A 3 -12.35 -8.10 -10.91
CA ALA A 3 -10.94 -7.74 -10.99
C ALA A 3 -10.16 -8.48 -9.89
N THR A 4 -9.02 -9.06 -10.25
CA THR A 4 -8.14 -9.75 -9.32
C THR A 4 -7.33 -8.74 -8.51
N LEU A 5 -6.86 -9.13 -7.33
CA LEU A 5 -5.95 -8.31 -6.51
C LEU A 5 -4.66 -7.96 -7.28
N ALA A 6 -4.16 -8.86 -8.11
CA ALA A 6 -2.98 -8.63 -8.95
C ALA A 6 -3.21 -7.54 -10.02
N GLU A 7 -4.41 -7.49 -10.59
CA GLU A 7 -4.76 -6.41 -11.52
C GLU A 7 -4.93 -5.08 -10.79
N ALA A 8 -5.49 -5.09 -9.58
CA ALA A 8 -5.60 -3.89 -8.75
C ALA A 8 -4.20 -3.32 -8.40
N ALA A 9 -3.25 -4.18 -8.02
CA ALA A 9 -1.87 -3.78 -7.76
C ALA A 9 -1.24 -3.07 -8.98
N LYS A 10 -1.40 -3.63 -10.19
CA LYS A 10 -0.92 -3.02 -11.44
C LYS A 10 -1.59 -1.68 -11.75
N MET A 11 -2.87 -1.52 -11.41
CA MET A 11 -3.57 -0.25 -11.60
C MET A 11 -3.05 0.81 -10.62
N PHE A 12 -2.77 0.44 -9.37
CA PHE A 12 -2.18 1.37 -8.40
C PHE A 12 -0.75 1.77 -8.76
N GLU A 13 0.08 0.83 -9.20
CA GLU A 13 1.42 1.12 -9.73
C GLU A 13 1.35 2.18 -10.85
N ARG A 14 0.47 1.99 -11.82
CA ARG A 14 0.23 2.96 -12.90
C ARG A 14 -0.30 4.29 -12.39
N ALA A 15 -1.21 4.29 -11.42
CA ALA A 15 -1.76 5.50 -10.84
C ALA A 15 -0.67 6.32 -10.14
N LEU A 16 0.23 5.67 -9.41
CA LEU A 16 1.36 6.33 -8.75
C LEU A 16 2.39 6.87 -9.76
N ALA A 17 2.60 6.19 -10.89
CA ALA A 17 3.44 6.69 -11.98
C ALA A 17 2.87 7.95 -12.66
N LEU A 18 1.55 8.13 -12.65
CA LEU A 18 0.88 9.30 -13.22
C LEU A 18 0.75 10.46 -12.22
N ASN A 19 0.41 10.17 -10.97
CA ASN A 19 0.31 11.15 -9.90
C ASN A 19 0.41 10.48 -8.52
N GLY A 20 1.65 10.33 -8.02
CA GLY A 20 1.98 9.65 -6.76
C GLY A 20 1.83 10.48 -5.49
N GLU A 21 1.14 11.63 -5.54
CA GLU A 21 1.10 12.59 -4.44
C GLU A 21 -0.05 12.39 -3.45
N LYS A 22 -0.92 11.39 -3.64
CA LYS A 22 -2.07 11.15 -2.76
C LYS A 22 -1.83 9.99 -1.78
N PRO A 23 -1.87 10.25 -0.46
CA PRO A 23 -1.75 9.21 0.57
C PRO A 23 -2.72 8.03 0.38
N VAL A 24 -3.98 8.31 0.01
CA VAL A 24 -5.00 7.26 -0.18
C VAL A 24 -4.61 6.23 -1.26
N HIS A 25 -3.95 6.62 -2.35
CA HIS A 25 -3.54 5.68 -3.39
C HIS A 25 -2.44 4.73 -2.91
N ARG A 26 -1.52 5.24 -2.09
CA ARG A 26 -0.46 4.43 -1.47
C ARG A 26 -1.00 3.51 -0.40
N LEU A 27 -1.98 3.97 0.38
CA LEU A 27 -2.70 3.13 1.34
C LEU A 27 -3.39 1.94 0.67
N GLU A 28 -4.19 2.21 -0.37
CA GLU A 28 -4.94 1.15 -1.08
C GLU A 28 -4.02 0.19 -1.83
N TYR A 29 -2.89 0.68 -2.36
CA TYR A 29 -1.87 -0.19 -2.92
C TYR A 29 -1.26 -1.10 -1.86
N GLY A 30 -0.85 -0.54 -0.72
CA GLY A 30 -0.34 -1.30 0.42
C GLY A 30 -1.32 -2.38 0.90
N ARG A 31 -2.61 -2.06 1.01
CA ARG A 31 -3.67 -3.04 1.35
C ARG A 31 -3.76 -4.18 0.34
N THR A 32 -3.70 -3.84 -0.95
CA THR A 32 -3.75 -4.81 -2.04
C THR A 32 -2.55 -5.76 -1.98
N LEU A 33 -1.35 -5.23 -1.75
CA LEU A 33 -0.12 -6.01 -1.59
C LEU A 33 -0.16 -6.92 -0.36
N ILE A 34 -0.71 -6.45 0.77
CA ILE A 34 -0.94 -7.30 1.96
C ILE A 34 -1.85 -8.49 1.63
N ALA A 35 -2.92 -8.25 0.88
CA ALA A 35 -3.85 -9.30 0.45
C ALA A 35 -3.21 -10.31 -0.53
N LEU A 36 -2.16 -9.89 -1.24
CA LEU A 36 -1.32 -10.72 -2.09
C LEU A 36 -0.14 -11.38 -1.34
N GLU A 37 -0.04 -11.19 -0.03
CA GLU A 37 1.10 -11.63 0.81
C GLU A 37 2.46 -11.03 0.40
N GLN A 38 2.46 -9.92 -0.33
CA GLN A 38 3.63 -9.12 -0.70
C GLN A 38 3.90 -8.06 0.38
N TYR A 39 4.28 -8.53 1.57
CA TYR A 39 4.47 -7.72 2.76
C TYR A 39 5.66 -6.75 2.65
N ASP A 40 6.73 -7.11 1.98
CA ASP A 40 7.92 -6.26 1.83
C ASP A 40 7.58 -5.00 1.00
N GLU A 41 6.92 -5.18 -0.15
CA GLU A 41 6.46 -4.06 -0.98
C GLU A 41 5.32 -3.27 -0.31
N ALA A 42 4.41 -3.95 0.38
CA ALA A 42 3.36 -3.28 1.15
C ALA A 42 3.94 -2.31 2.18
N ARG A 43 5.02 -2.69 2.88
CA ARG A 43 5.66 -1.80 3.86
C ARG A 43 6.18 -0.52 3.21
N VAL A 44 6.81 -0.62 2.04
CA VAL A 44 7.29 0.56 1.30
C VAL A 44 6.13 1.50 1.00
N GLN A 45 5.03 1.00 0.45
CA GLN A 45 3.88 1.83 0.10
C GLN A 45 3.24 2.50 1.32
N LEU A 46 3.11 1.78 2.42
CA LEU A 46 2.55 2.32 3.67
C LEU A 46 3.47 3.37 4.31
N GLN A 47 4.79 3.18 4.25
CA GLN A 47 5.76 4.19 4.71
C GLN A 47 5.72 5.45 3.86
N GLU A 48 5.66 5.30 2.53
CA GLU A 48 5.53 6.43 1.61
C GLU A 48 4.20 7.17 1.79
N CYS A 49 3.10 6.45 2.04
CA CYS A 49 1.81 7.05 2.41
C CYS A 49 1.94 8.02 3.60
N MET A 50 2.69 7.63 4.63
CA MET A 50 2.92 8.43 5.82
C MET A 50 3.85 9.63 5.58
N ALA A 51 4.78 9.51 4.64
CA ALA A 51 5.78 10.53 4.33
C ALA A 51 5.28 11.64 3.40
N LEU A 52 4.17 11.42 2.67
CA LEU A 52 3.61 12.42 1.78
C LEU A 52 3.15 13.69 2.52
N PRO A 53 3.28 14.88 1.92
CA PRO A 53 2.72 16.11 2.48
C PRO A 53 1.22 15.98 2.74
N GLN A 54 0.72 16.66 3.77
CA GLN A 54 -0.71 16.79 3.98
C GLN A 54 -1.24 17.84 2.99
N ALA A 55 -2.04 17.39 2.03
CA ALA A 55 -2.63 18.21 0.99
C ALA A 55 -4.17 18.22 1.05
N GLN A 56 -4.78 17.17 1.61
CA GLN A 56 -6.22 16.98 1.71
C GLN A 56 -6.67 16.74 3.16
N TRP A 57 -7.97 16.94 3.40
CA TRP A 57 -8.59 16.82 4.72
C TRP A 57 -8.65 15.38 5.24
N ASP A 58 -8.59 14.38 4.37
CA ASP A 58 -8.65 12.94 4.67
C ASP A 58 -7.27 12.26 4.71
N ASP A 59 -6.19 13.00 4.47
CA ASP A 59 -4.83 12.47 4.50
C ASP A 59 -4.45 11.91 5.88
N ASP A 60 -4.88 12.55 6.96
CA ASP A 60 -4.60 12.10 8.32
C ASP A 60 -5.21 10.73 8.62
N MET A 61 -6.41 10.48 8.10
CA MET A 61 -7.07 9.18 8.22
C MET A 61 -6.28 8.12 7.43
N SER A 62 -5.85 8.45 6.20
CA SER A 62 -5.09 7.52 5.37
C SER A 62 -3.73 7.17 6.01
N LYS A 63 -3.03 8.16 6.56
CA LYS A 63 -1.75 7.98 7.27
C LYS A 63 -1.91 7.21 8.57
N ALA A 64 -2.95 7.49 9.35
CA ALA A 64 -3.25 6.75 10.57
C ALA A 64 -3.53 5.27 10.29
N GLU A 65 -4.26 4.99 9.22
CA GLU A 65 -4.53 3.63 8.79
C GLU A 65 -3.26 2.93 8.27
N ALA A 66 -2.42 3.63 7.51
CA ALA A 66 -1.15 3.07 7.07
C ALA A 66 -0.27 2.65 8.25
N ALA A 67 -0.21 3.47 9.30
CA ALA A 67 0.49 3.14 10.54
C ALA A 67 -0.12 1.92 11.27
N ARG A 68 -1.44 1.74 11.23
CA ARG A 68 -2.10 0.53 11.78
C ARG A 68 -1.72 -0.71 11.00
N LEU A 69 -1.77 -0.65 9.67
CA LEU A 69 -1.42 -1.78 8.81
C LEU A 69 0.04 -2.19 8.97
N LEU A 70 0.97 -1.24 9.08
CA LEU A 70 2.39 -1.52 9.37
C LEU A 70 2.56 -2.34 10.65
N LYS A 71 1.78 -2.06 11.70
CA LYS A 71 1.79 -2.85 12.95
C LYS A 71 1.22 -4.25 12.73
N THR A 72 0.16 -4.37 11.94
CA THR A 72 -0.47 -5.68 11.63
C THR A 72 0.47 -6.62 10.88
N ILE A 73 1.34 -6.08 10.01
CA ILE A 73 2.31 -6.87 9.23
C ILE A 73 3.71 -6.87 9.85
N ALA A 74 3.87 -6.36 11.06
CA ALA A 74 5.13 -6.40 11.79
C ALA A 74 5.50 -7.87 12.08
N GLY A 75 6.52 -8.38 11.36
CA GLY A 75 6.96 -9.78 11.43
C GLY A 75 6.45 -10.69 10.31
N LYS A 76 5.57 -10.21 9.41
CA LYS A 76 5.20 -10.93 8.19
C LYS A 76 6.14 -10.56 7.07
N HIS A 77 6.88 -11.50 6.51
CA HIS A 77 7.71 -11.29 5.32
C HIS A 77 7.15 -12.07 4.14
N ASP A 78 7.53 -11.65 2.94
CA ASP A 78 7.23 -12.40 1.72
C ASP A 78 7.74 -13.82 1.92
N LYS A 79 6.90 -14.81 1.58
CA LYS A 79 7.36 -16.18 1.48
C LYS A 79 8.35 -16.20 0.33
N LYS A 80 9.65 -16.13 0.64
CA LYS A 80 10.66 -16.55 -0.32
C LYS A 80 10.40 -18.02 -0.53
N ASP A 81 9.87 -18.36 -1.71
CA ASP A 81 9.75 -19.75 -2.13
C ASP A 81 11.12 -20.41 -1.90
N GLU A 82 11.21 -21.26 -0.88
CA GLU A 82 12.32 -22.19 -0.72
C GLU A 82 12.26 -23.08 -1.96
N THR A 83 13.12 -22.75 -2.94
CA THR A 83 13.34 -23.55 -4.14
C THR A 83 14.32 -24.67 -3.82
#